data_AF-B5JFM2-F1
#
_entry.id   AF-B5JFM2-F1
#
_cell.length_a   1.000
_cell.length_b   1.000
_cell.length_c   1.000
_cell.angle_alpha   90.00
_cell.angle_beta   90.00
_cell.angle_gamma   90.00
#
_symmetry.space_group_name_H-M   'P 1'
#
loop_
_entity.id
_entity.type
_entity.pdbx_description
1 polymer ?
#
loop_
_entity_poly.entity_id
_entity_poly.type
_entity_poly.pdbx_seq_one_letter_code
_entity_poly.pdbx_strand_id
1 'polypeptide(L)'
;MIAVVALQVFARAFLEKAPPWTEEASRICFLYLIAFGIGPAIRDKKLVRLELLNSYLSPKANHILQFCIQIFITALALILTYQSYKFVSTGIYETSPALGIQMSFLFASMLLLSASTLVFTLEALAKQLRPNPQ
;
A
#
# COMPACT_ATOMS: atom_id res chain seq x y z
N MET A 1 -2.61 -8.81 13.85
CA MET A 1 -3.04 -9.74 12.78
C MET A 1 -2.98 -11.20 13.22
N ILE A 2 -1.80 -11.77 13.52
CA ILE A 2 -1.64 -13.21 13.80
C ILE A 2 -2.56 -13.69 14.94
N ALA A 3 -2.61 -12.98 16.07
CA ALA A 3 -3.49 -13.33 17.19
C ALA A 3 -4.99 -13.32 16.82
N VAL A 4 -5.42 -12.34 16.01
CA VAL A 4 -6.83 -12.20 15.57
C VAL A 4 -7.21 -13.35 14.64
N VAL A 5 -6.33 -13.70 13.70
CA VAL A 5 -6.54 -14.83 12.78
C VAL A 5 -6.49 -16.16 13.52
N ALA A 6 -5.56 -16.32 14.48
CA ALA A 6 -5.50 -17.52 15.31
C ALA A 6 -6.79 -17.70 16.15
N LEU A 7 -7.30 -16.61 16.72
CA LEU A 7 -8.59 -16.60 17.41
C LEU A 7 -9.74 -16.94 16.46
N GLN A 8 -9.73 -16.43 15.24
CA GLN A 8 -10.75 -16.73 14.23
C GLN A 8 -10.72 -18.21 13.81
N VAL A 9 -9.53 -18.80 13.60
CA VAL A 9 -9.35 -20.22 13.27
C VAL A 9 -9.80 -21.10 14.44
N PHE A 10 -9.38 -20.76 15.67
CA PHE A 10 -9.83 -21.43 16.89
C PHE A 10 -11.35 -21.35 17.02
N ALA A 11 -11.94 -20.17 16.83
CA ALA A 11 -13.37 -19.99 16.92
C ALA A 11 -14.13 -20.77 15.84
N ARG A 12 -13.62 -20.92 14.61
CA ARG A 12 -14.25 -21.80 13.62
C ARG A 12 -14.09 -23.30 13.93
N ALA A 13 -13.01 -23.67 14.62
CA ALA A 13 -12.72 -25.06 14.96
C ALA A 13 -13.49 -25.54 16.21
N PHE A 14 -13.77 -24.63 17.16
CA PHE A 14 -14.35 -24.97 18.46
C PHE A 14 -15.68 -24.25 18.77
N LEU A 15 -16.03 -23.16 18.08
CA LEU A 15 -17.34 -22.51 18.16
C LEU A 15 -18.12 -22.68 16.85
N GLU A 16 -19.45 -22.75 16.92
CA GLU A 16 -20.31 -22.90 15.73
C GLU A 16 -20.25 -21.69 14.78
N LYS A 17 -19.91 -20.50 15.31
CA LYS A 17 -19.72 -19.26 14.53
C LYS A 17 -18.52 -18.46 15.03
N ALA A 18 -17.67 -18.04 14.10
CA ALA A 18 -16.61 -17.09 14.39
C ALA A 18 -17.20 -15.69 14.66
N PRO A 19 -16.67 -14.93 15.64
CA PRO A 19 -17.13 -13.58 15.90
C PRO A 19 -16.87 -12.64 14.71
N PRO A 20 -17.86 -11.88 14.21
CA PRO A 20 -17.74 -11.08 12.99
C PRO A 20 -16.68 -9.96 13.07
N TRP A 21 -16.41 -9.44 14.28
CA TRP A 21 -15.38 -8.43 14.51
C TRP A 21 -13.96 -8.93 14.21
N THR A 22 -13.70 -10.24 14.29
CA THR A 22 -12.37 -10.81 14.00
C THR A 22 -11.98 -10.67 12.53
N GLU A 23 -12.98 -10.73 11.64
CA GLU A 23 -12.78 -10.55 10.20
C GLU A 23 -12.43 -9.09 9.87
N GLU A 24 -13.15 -8.12 10.44
CA GLU A 24 -12.82 -6.71 10.26
C GLU A 24 -11.47 -6.34 10.91
N ALA A 25 -11.20 -6.83 12.11
CA ALA A 25 -9.96 -6.53 12.83
C ALA A 25 -8.72 -7.08 12.10
N SER A 26 -8.81 -8.27 11.52
CA SER A 26 -7.70 -8.85 10.76
C SER A 26 -7.41 -8.05 9.48
N ARG A 27 -8.44 -7.57 8.77
CA ARG A 27 -8.32 -6.69 7.61
C ARG A 27 -7.67 -5.37 7.96
N ILE A 28 -8.11 -4.71 9.03
CA ILE A 28 -7.52 -3.44 9.49
C ILE A 28 -6.05 -3.65 9.83
N CYS A 29 -5.72 -4.69 10.61
CA CYS A 29 -4.33 -5.03 10.93
C CYS A 29 -3.47 -5.26 9.69
N PHE A 30 -4.02 -5.94 8.68
CA PHE A 30 -3.31 -6.25 7.44
C PHE A 30 -3.07 -4.99 6.59
N LEU A 31 -4.04 -4.09 6.50
CA LEU A 31 -3.87 -2.81 5.80
C LEU A 31 -2.75 -1.98 6.41
N TYR A 32 -2.70 -1.88 7.75
CA TYR A 32 -1.60 -1.18 8.43
C TYR A 32 -0.25 -1.87 8.22
N LEU A 33 -0.19 -3.20 8.23
CA LEU A 33 1.03 -3.94 7.92
C LEU A 33 1.57 -3.59 6.54
N ILE A 34 0.70 -3.57 5.51
CA ILE A 34 1.10 -3.20 4.14
C ILE A 34 1.49 -1.72 4.09
N ALA A 35 0.71 -0.84 4.72
CA ALA A 35 0.97 0.61 4.73
C ALA A 35 2.36 0.95 5.27
N PHE A 36 2.82 0.25 6.32
CA PHE A 36 4.18 0.41 6.84
C PHE A 36 5.23 -0.33 6.01
N GLY A 37 4.88 -1.45 5.38
CA GLY A 37 5.81 -2.28 4.61
C GLY A 37 6.12 -1.78 3.19
N ILE A 38 5.22 -1.00 2.57
CA ILE A 38 5.33 -0.64 1.15
C ILE A 38 6.55 0.23 0.85
N GLY A 39 6.89 1.16 1.74
CA GLY A 39 8.00 2.10 1.55
C GLY A 39 9.35 1.38 1.40
N PRO A 40 9.76 0.58 2.40
CA PRO A 40 10.96 -0.27 2.29
C PRO A 40 10.92 -1.22 1.09
N ALA A 41 9.76 -1.77 0.74
CA ALA A 41 9.62 -2.65 -0.43
C ALA A 41 9.91 -1.93 -1.76
N ILE A 42 9.51 -0.66 -1.90
CA ILE A 42 9.86 0.20 -3.05
C ILE A 42 11.36 0.46 -3.07
N ARG A 43 11.96 0.81 -1.91
CA ARG A 43 13.40 1.08 -1.80
C ARG A 43 14.26 -0.12 -2.21
N ASP A 44 13.87 -1.32 -1.78
CA ASP A 44 14.57 -2.57 -2.10
C ASP A 44 14.31 -3.06 -3.54
N LYS A 45 13.52 -2.33 -4.34
CA LYS A 45 13.08 -2.73 -5.69
C LYS A 45 12.45 -4.13 -5.72
N LYS A 46 11.78 -4.52 -4.62
CA LYS A 46 11.09 -5.81 -4.47
C LYS A 46 9.72 -5.85 -5.12
N LEU A 47 9.25 -4.70 -5.63
CA LEU A 47 8.05 -4.65 -6.46
C LEU A 47 8.33 -5.28 -7.82
N VAL A 48 7.31 -5.94 -8.38
CA VAL A 48 7.39 -6.71 -9.63
C VAL A 48 8.10 -5.87 -10.70
N ARG A 49 9.34 -6.26 -11.00
CA ARG A 49 10.15 -5.65 -12.05
C ARG A 49 10.05 -6.56 -13.27
N LEU A 50 9.68 -5.99 -14.41
CA LEU A 50 9.58 -6.73 -15.68
C LEU A 50 10.99 -7.03 -16.21
N GLU A 51 11.72 -7.92 -15.53
CA GLU A 51 13.06 -8.34 -15.95
C GLU A 51 13.05 -9.06 -17.30
N LEU A 52 11.98 -9.81 -17.57
CA LEU A 52 11.75 -10.47 -18.86
C LEU A 52 11.57 -9.48 -20.01
N LEU A 53 10.98 -8.30 -19.77
CA LEU A 53 10.83 -7.29 -20.81
C LEU A 53 12.17 -6.59 -21.08
N ASN A 54 12.98 -6.40 -20.03
CA ASN A 54 14.29 -5.76 -20.14
C ASN A 54 15.28 -6.51 -21.06
N SER A 55 15.15 -7.84 -21.20
CA SER A 55 16.03 -8.64 -22.06
C SER A 55 15.77 -8.49 -23.56
N TYR A 56 14.58 -8.00 -23.95
CA TYR A 56 14.23 -7.81 -25.37
C TYR A 56 14.42 -6.36 -25.86
N LEU A 57 14.66 -5.40 -24.95
CA LEU A 57 14.81 -3.98 -25.30
C LEU A 57 16.28 -3.53 -25.30
N SER A 58 16.60 -2.58 -26.18
CA SER A 58 17.90 -1.90 -26.15
C SER A 58 18.07 -1.09 -24.84
N PRO A 59 19.31 -0.85 -24.37
CA PRO A 59 19.57 -0.18 -23.11
C PRO A 59 18.91 1.21 -23.00
N LYS A 60 18.87 1.95 -24.11
CA LYS A 60 18.24 3.28 -24.18
C LYS A 60 16.72 3.21 -24.09
N ALA A 61 16.09 2.28 -24.82
CA ALA A 61 14.65 2.11 -24.81
C ALA A 61 14.15 1.62 -23.44
N ASN A 62 14.90 0.71 -22.81
CA ASN A 62 14.61 0.26 -21.46
C ASN A 62 14.68 1.41 -20.43
N HIS A 63 15.72 2.25 -20.50
CA HIS A 63 15.80 3.40 -19.59
C HIS A 63 14.62 4.37 -19.74
N ILE A 64 14.20 4.67 -20.97
CA ILE A 64 13.04 5.55 -21.23
C ILE A 64 11.77 4.90 -20.69
N LEU A 65 11.56 3.61 -20.95
CA LEU A 65 10.39 2.88 -20.46
C LEU A 65 10.31 2.88 -18.93
N GLN A 66 11.41 2.57 -18.25
CA GLN A 66 11.47 2.56 -16.78
C GLN A 66 11.20 3.95 -16.21
N PHE A 67 11.70 5.01 -16.86
CA PHE A 67 11.43 6.39 -16.46
C PHE A 67 9.94 6.75 -16.62
N CYS A 68 9.32 6.38 -17.75
CA CYS A 68 7.88 6.58 -17.97
C CYS A 68 7.02 5.84 -16.94
N ILE A 69 7.37 4.59 -16.62
CA ILE A 69 6.70 3.80 -15.59
C ILE A 69 6.82 4.49 -14.23
N GLN A 70 8.02 4.98 -13.87
CA GLN A 70 8.24 5.65 -12.59
C GLN A 70 7.42 6.95 -12.47
N ILE A 71 7.32 7.74 -13.54
CA ILE A 71 6.47 8.93 -13.60
C ILE A 71 5.01 8.54 -13.41
N PHE A 72 4.55 7.50 -14.11
CA PHE A 72 3.16 7.05 -14.03
C PHE A 72 2.79 6.57 -12.62
N ILE A 73 3.66 5.77 -11.98
CA ILE A 73 3.48 5.31 -10.59
C ILE A 73 3.42 6.51 -9.64
N THR A 74 4.32 7.49 -9.81
CA THR A 74 4.37 8.69 -8.97
C THR A 74 3.09 9.53 -9.12
N ALA A 75 2.61 9.71 -10.35
CA ALA A 75 1.37 10.43 -10.63
C ALA A 75 0.15 9.72 -10.00
N LEU A 76 0.08 8.39 -10.14
CA LEU A 76 -0.98 7.59 -9.54
C LEU A 76 -0.94 7.68 -7.99
N ALA A 77 0.25 7.57 -7.39
CA ALA A 77 0.43 7.68 -5.95
C ALA A 77 -0.02 9.06 -5.43
N LEU A 78 0.23 10.13 -6.19
CA LEU A 78 -0.22 11.49 -5.87
C LEU A 78 -1.75 11.59 -5.88
N ILE A 79 -2.41 11.08 -6.92
CA ILE A 79 -3.88 11.06 -7.03
C ILE A 79 -4.48 10.25 -5.87
N LEU A 80 -3.92 9.07 -5.59
CA LEU A 80 -4.38 8.21 -4.50
C LEU A 80 -4.21 8.87 -3.13
N THR A 81 -3.10 9.57 -2.90
CA THR A 81 -2.87 10.29 -1.64
C THR A 81 -3.94 11.38 -1.45
N TYR A 82 -4.21 12.16 -2.49
CA TYR A 82 -5.23 13.21 -2.44
C TYR A 82 -6.65 12.66 -2.20
N GLN A 83 -7.03 11.59 -2.91
CA GLN A 83 -8.34 10.97 -2.72
C GLN A 83 -8.45 10.30 -1.35
N SER A 84 -7.40 9.62 -0.89
CA SER A 84 -7.38 8.98 0.44
C SER A 84 -7.57 10.00 1.55
N TYR A 85 -6.99 11.20 1.42
CA TYR A 85 -7.21 12.29 2.37
C TYR A 85 -8.69 12.71 2.45
N LYS A 86 -9.37 12.83 1.31
CA LYS A 86 -10.82 13.10 1.30
C LYS A 86 -11.63 11.98 1.95
N PHE A 87 -11.28 10.72 1.67
CA PHE A 87 -11.94 9.57 2.28
C PHE A 87 -11.80 9.56 3.80
N VAL A 88 -10.64 9.90 4.35
CA VAL A 88 -10.44 10.03 5.80
C VAL A 88 -11.44 11.03 6.41
N SER A 89 -11.62 12.18 5.76
CA SER A 89 -12.58 13.22 6.20
C SER A 89 -14.02 12.71 6.18
N THR A 90 -14.42 11.99 5.12
CA THR A 90 -15.76 11.38 5.04
C THR A 90 -15.95 10.26 6.06
N GLY A 91 -14.90 9.50 6.38
CA GLY A 91 -14.94 8.39 7.34
C GLY A 91 -15.15 8.79 8.80
N ILE A 92 -15.19 10.09 9.12
CA ILE A 92 -15.56 10.59 10.45
C ILE A 92 -17.05 10.37 10.72
N TYR A 93 -17.87 10.41 9.68
CA TYR A 93 -19.33 10.27 9.76
C TYR A 93 -19.81 8.82 9.61
N GLU A 94 -18.91 7.91 9.21
CA GLU A 94 -19.20 6.50 8.94
C GLU A 94 -18.59 5.62 10.03
N THR A 95 -19.39 4.74 10.63
CA THR A 95 -18.96 3.85 11.73
C THR A 95 -19.02 2.39 11.26
N SER A 96 -18.02 1.57 11.60
CA SER A 96 -17.98 0.17 11.17
C SER A 96 -19.10 -0.65 11.83
N PRO A 97 -19.86 -1.47 11.08
CA PRO A 97 -20.98 -2.23 11.62
C PRO A 97 -20.59 -3.27 12.68
N ALA A 98 -19.43 -3.93 12.57
CA ALA A 98 -19.07 -5.02 13.48
C ALA A 98 -18.15 -4.61 14.64
N LEU A 99 -17.24 -3.65 14.44
CA LEU A 99 -16.32 -3.17 15.49
C LEU A 99 -16.78 -1.88 16.20
N GLY A 100 -17.75 -1.14 15.64
CA GLY A 100 -18.16 0.16 16.17
C GLY A 100 -17.07 1.25 16.11
N ILE A 101 -15.99 1.04 15.35
CA ILE A 101 -14.89 2.00 15.20
C ILE A 101 -15.19 2.94 14.03
N GLN A 102 -14.75 4.20 14.13
CA GLN A 102 -14.86 5.16 13.03
C GLN A 102 -14.06 4.67 11.80
N MET A 103 -14.70 4.67 10.63
CA MET A 103 -14.07 4.24 9.37
C MET A 103 -12.89 5.14 8.96
N SER A 104 -12.81 6.34 9.51
CA SER A 104 -11.64 7.22 9.43
C SER A 104 -10.33 6.48 9.75
N PHE A 105 -10.32 5.57 10.73
CA PHE A 105 -9.13 4.78 11.06
C PHE A 105 -8.74 3.81 9.93
N LEU A 106 -9.73 3.20 9.27
CA LEU A 106 -9.48 2.34 8.12
C LEU A 106 -8.95 3.17 6.94
N PHE A 107 -9.57 4.30 6.63
CA PHE A 107 -9.12 5.17 5.53
C PHE A 107 -7.75 5.82 5.81
N ALA A 108 -7.40 6.04 7.08
CA ALA A 108 -6.09 6.53 7.46
C ALA A 108 -4.98 5.55 7.04
N SER A 109 -5.24 4.24 7.05
CA SER A 109 -4.29 3.24 6.53
C SER A 109 -4.05 3.40 5.02
N MET A 110 -5.09 3.74 4.23
CA MET A 110 -4.96 4.01 2.80
C MET A 110 -4.16 5.29 2.54
N LEU A 111 -4.37 6.32 3.36
CA LEU A 111 -3.59 7.55 3.30
C LEU A 111 -2.12 7.28 3.62
N LEU A 112 -1.82 6.51 4.67
CA LEU A 112 -0.45 6.11 5.02
C LEU A 112 0.23 5.31 3.90
N LEU A 113 -0.48 4.34 3.32
CA LEU A 113 0.01 3.53 2.21
C LEU A 113 0.37 4.38 0.99
N SER A 114 -0.56 5.24 0.55
CA SER A 114 -0.40 6.08 -0.63
C SER A 114 0.67 7.17 -0.42
N ALA A 115 0.69 7.81 0.75
CA ALA A 115 1.71 8.80 1.10
C ALA A 115 3.11 8.18 1.19
N SER A 116 3.24 7.01 1.82
CA SER A 116 4.52 6.29 1.86
C SER A 116 4.99 5.94 0.45
N THR A 117 4.09 5.38 -0.37
CA THR A 117 4.39 5.07 -1.77
C THR A 117 4.88 6.30 -2.53
N LEU A 118 4.18 7.43 -2.41
CA LEU A 118 4.52 8.68 -3.07
C LEU A 118 5.92 9.18 -2.67
N VAL A 119 6.24 9.18 -1.38
CA VAL A 119 7.55 9.63 -0.88
C VAL A 119 8.68 8.77 -1.46
N PHE A 120 8.55 7.45 -1.41
CA PHE A 120 9.58 6.54 -1.91
C PHE A 120 9.71 6.55 -3.45
N THR A 121 8.59 6.73 -4.18
CA THR A 121 8.64 6.84 -5.64
C THR A 121 9.24 8.16 -6.09
N LEU A 122 8.99 9.26 -5.37
CA LEU A 122 9.63 10.55 -5.58
C LEU A 122 11.13 10.48 -5.29
N GLU A 123 11.54 9.82 -4.21
CA GLU A 123 12.96 9.60 -3.91
C GLU A 123 13.66 8.82 -5.03
N ALA A 124 13.04 7.75 -5.52
CA ALA A 124 13.56 6.95 -6.63
C ALA A 124 13.65 7.76 -7.94
N LEU A 125 12.64 8.59 -8.24
CA LEU A 125 12.64 9.47 -9.41
C LEU A 125 13.73 10.55 -9.30
N ALA A 126 13.90 11.17 -8.11
CA ALA A 126 14.92 12.17 -7.86
C ALA A 126 16.34 11.60 -7.99
N LYS A 127 16.57 10.36 -7.54
CA LYS A 127 17.84 9.66 -7.73
C LYS A 127 18.12 9.34 -9.20
N GLN A 128 17.09 9.09 -10.00
CA GLN A 128 17.23 8.85 -11.44
C GLN A 128 17.53 10.15 -12.22
N LEU A 129 17.03 11.29 -11.74
CA LEU A 129 17.26 12.61 -12.34
C LEU A 129 18.59 13.25 -11.91
N ARG A 130 19.08 12.97 -10.69
CA ARG A 130 20.43 13.40 -10.29
C ARG A 130 21.44 12.63 -11.13
N PRO A 131 22.20 13.30 -12.02
CA PRO A 131 23.29 12.64 -12.73
C PRO A 131 24.26 12.13 -11.67
N ASN A 132 24.59 10.84 -11.73
CA ASN A 132 25.59 10.25 -10.86
C ASN A 132 26.88 11.08 -11.01
N PRO A 133 27.41 11.72 -9.94
CA PRO A 133 28.79 12.17 -9.99
C PRO A 133 29.63 10.88 -9.99
N GLN A 134 30.15 10.58 -11.19
CA GLN A 134 31.11 9.53 -11.58
C GLN A 134 31.45 8.46 -10.54
#